data_AF-A0A6N7WVH4-F1
#
_entry.id   AF-A0A6N7WVH4-F1
#
_cell.length_a   1.000
_cell.length_b   1.000
_cell.length_c   1.000
_cell.angle_alpha   90.00
_cell.angle_beta   90.00
_cell.angle_gamma   90.00
#
_symmetry.space_group_name_H-M   'P 1'
#
loop_
_entity.id
_entity.type
_entity.pdbx_description
1 polymer ?
#
loop_
_entity_poly.entity_id
_entity_poly.type
_entity_poly.pdbx_seq_one_letter_code
_entity_poly.pdbx_strand_id
1 'polypeptide(L)'
;MKRNKLLLVALILGVAYVVYSLWYWFGGGAAASVGADSASQVGAGLATMLVTPHLVLTVVAVAFNALAYFMGKRAFALVAGILYAVAMVLFLAYFFFVLAQMILCFVAYAKMPKKGEA
;
A
#
# COMPACT_ATOMS: atom_id res chain seq x y z
N MET A 1 -8.61 16.17 -19.39
CA MET A 1 -7.36 15.58 -18.83
C MET A 1 -7.28 14.11 -19.20
N LYS A 2 -6.20 13.65 -19.88
CA LYS A 2 -5.96 12.21 -20.06
C LYS A 2 -5.60 11.60 -18.69
N ARG A 3 -6.41 10.67 -18.19
CA ARG A 3 -6.17 9.98 -16.91
C ARG A 3 -4.92 9.10 -17.00
N ASN A 4 -4.06 9.14 -15.98
CA ASN A 4 -2.80 8.40 -15.96
C ASN A 4 -3.07 6.91 -15.69
N LYS A 5 -2.87 6.07 -16.71
CA LYS A 5 -3.10 4.61 -16.63
C LYS A 5 -2.21 3.92 -15.59
N LEU A 6 -1.00 4.42 -15.37
CA LEU A 6 -0.07 3.82 -14.39
C LEU A 6 -0.58 3.98 -12.97
N LEU A 7 -1.11 5.16 -12.63
CA LEU A 7 -1.72 5.40 -11.33
C LEU A 7 -2.98 4.56 -11.13
N LEU A 8 -3.78 4.34 -12.18
CA LEU A 8 -4.96 3.46 -12.08
C LEU A 8 -4.58 2.02 -11.77
N VAL A 9 -3.58 1.48 -12.47
CA VAL A 9 -3.10 0.11 -12.22
C VAL A 9 -2.52 -0.01 -10.81
N ALA A 10 -1.70 0.96 -10.39
CA ALA A 10 -1.19 1.01 -9.02
C ALA A 10 -2.32 1.06 -7.98
N LEU A 11 -3.39 1.81 -8.27
CA LEU A 11 -4.53 1.95 -7.37
C LEU A 11 -5.30 0.66 -7.23
N ILE A 12 -5.59 -0.03 -8.33
CA ILE A 12 -6.30 -1.31 -8.33
C ILE A 12 -5.51 -2.35 -7.54
N LEU A 13 -4.21 -2.48 -7.82
CA LEU A 13 -3.34 -3.42 -7.11
C LEU A 13 -3.21 -3.08 -5.63
N GLY A 14 -3.07 -1.79 -5.29
CA GLY A 14 -2.98 -1.32 -3.92
C GLY A 14 -4.27 -1.57 -3.13
N VAL A 15 -5.43 -1.26 -3.70
CA VAL A 15 -6.74 -1.54 -3.07
C VAL A 15 -6.95 -3.04 -2.90
N ALA A 16 -6.67 -3.85 -3.92
CA ALA A 16 -6.79 -5.30 -3.83
C ALA A 16 -5.93 -5.87 -2.69
N TYR A 17 -4.68 -5.39 -2.57
CA TYR A 17 -3.78 -5.79 -1.49
C TYR A 17 -4.26 -5.34 -0.11
N VAL A 18 -4.76 -4.10 0.03
CA VAL A 18 -5.33 -3.62 1.30
C VAL A 18 -6.53 -4.47 1.72
N VAL A 19 -7.46 -4.76 0.80
CA VAL A 19 -8.64 -5.58 1.09
C VAL A 19 -8.24 -6.98 1.53
N TYR A 20 -7.34 -7.63 0.77
CA TYR A 20 -6.78 -8.93 1.14
C TYR A 20 -6.15 -8.90 2.53
N SER A 21 -5.32 -7.90 2.82
CA SER A 21 -4.58 -7.82 4.07
C SER A 21 -5.48 -7.57 5.26
N LEU A 22 -6.48 -6.71 5.13
CA LEU A 22 -7.43 -6.45 6.22
C LEU A 22 -8.26 -7.69 6.53
N TRP A 23 -8.68 -8.43 5.50
CA TRP A 23 -9.37 -9.70 5.71
C TRP A 23 -8.45 -10.75 6.37
N TYR A 24 -7.23 -10.90 5.87
CA TYR A 24 -6.28 -11.89 6.38
C TYR A 24 -5.87 -11.63 7.84
N TRP A 25 -5.63 -10.37 8.22
CA TRP A 25 -5.15 -10.04 9.57
C TRP A 25 -6.27 -9.74 10.57
N PHE A 26 -7.39 -9.15 10.15
CA PHE A 26 -8.43 -8.66 11.06
C PHE A 26 -9.83 -9.25 10.79
N GLY A 27 -10.07 -9.82 9.60
CA GLY A 27 -11.38 -10.31 9.17
C GLY A 27 -11.63 -11.80 9.39
N GLY A 28 -10.78 -12.48 10.16
CA GLY A 28 -10.92 -13.92 10.43
C GLY A 28 -9.98 -14.83 9.61
N GLY A 29 -8.95 -14.28 8.98
CA GLY A 29 -7.87 -15.06 8.37
C GLY A 29 -6.85 -15.59 9.40
N ALA A 30 -5.56 -15.30 9.20
CA ALA A 30 -4.45 -15.85 9.98
C ALA A 30 -4.60 -15.73 11.50
N ALA A 31 -5.08 -14.58 12.00
CA ALA A 31 -5.25 -14.34 13.42
C ALA A 31 -6.40 -15.14 14.06
N ALA A 32 -7.37 -15.61 13.27
CA ALA A 32 -8.47 -16.45 13.76
C ALA A 32 -8.23 -17.96 13.54
N SER A 33 -7.28 -18.32 12.67
CA SER A 33 -6.88 -19.72 12.43
C SER A 33 -5.83 -20.26 13.41
N VAL A 34 -5.43 -19.47 14.41
CA VAL A 34 -4.43 -19.84 15.39
C VAL A 34 -5.06 -20.70 16.50
N GLY A 35 -4.26 -21.59 17.10
CA GLY A 35 -4.70 -22.45 18.19
C GLY A 35 -5.28 -21.66 19.38
N ALA A 36 -6.02 -22.37 20.24
CA ALA A 36 -6.58 -21.78 21.45
C ALA A 36 -5.57 -21.69 22.61
N ASP A 37 -4.37 -22.25 22.46
CA ASP A 37 -3.35 -22.19 23.51
C ASP A 37 -2.74 -20.78 23.61
N SER A 38 -2.32 -20.43 24.82
CA SER A 38 -1.82 -19.08 25.15
C SER A 38 -0.58 -18.71 24.35
N ALA A 39 0.32 -19.65 24.06
CA ALA A 39 1.55 -19.38 23.32
C ALA A 39 1.24 -18.99 21.86
N SER A 40 0.33 -19.71 21.22
CA SER A 40 -0.09 -19.44 19.84
C SER A 40 -0.83 -18.10 19.71
N GLN A 41 -1.69 -17.76 20.67
CA GLN A 41 -2.38 -16.45 20.73
C GLN A 41 -1.40 -15.29 20.91
N VAL A 42 -0.39 -15.44 21.79
CA VAL A 42 0.67 -14.44 21.97
C VAL A 42 1.48 -14.29 20.69
N GLY A 43 1.84 -15.39 20.03
CA GLY A 43 2.56 -15.36 18.75
C GLY A 43 1.80 -14.61 17.66
N ALA A 44 0.48 -14.82 17.55
CA ALA A 44 -0.37 -14.12 16.60
C ALA A 44 -0.51 -12.63 16.91
N GLY A 45 -0.62 -12.26 18.19
CA GLY A 45 -0.62 -10.86 18.62
C GLY A 45 0.67 -10.14 18.23
N LEU A 46 1.83 -10.76 18.51
CA LEU A 46 3.14 -10.21 18.14
C LEU A 46 3.29 -10.06 16.62
N ALA A 47 2.90 -11.07 15.83
CA ALA A 47 2.92 -10.99 14.38
C ALA A 47 2.05 -9.85 13.85
N THR A 48 0.84 -9.69 14.41
CA THR A 48 -0.08 -8.61 14.05
C THR A 48 0.51 -7.24 14.41
N MET A 49 1.14 -7.11 15.57
CA MET A 49 1.81 -5.86 15.97
C MET A 49 2.94 -5.48 15.01
N LEU A 50 3.74 -6.46 14.56
CA LEU A 50 4.87 -6.21 13.65
C LEU A 50 4.42 -5.81 12.23
N VAL A 51 3.34 -6.41 11.72
CA VAL A 51 2.85 -6.11 10.35
C VAL A 51 2.00 -4.84 10.28
N THR A 52 1.30 -4.48 11.36
CA THR A 52 0.38 -3.33 11.38
C THR A 52 0.97 -2.02 10.85
N PRO A 53 2.20 -1.59 11.21
CA PRO A 53 2.77 -0.35 10.66
C PRO A 53 2.92 -0.39 9.13
N HIS A 54 3.26 -1.54 8.54
CA HIS A 54 3.28 -1.73 7.08
C HIS A 54 1.88 -1.57 6.47
N LEU A 55 0.85 -2.15 7.08
CA LEU A 55 -0.53 -2.07 6.60
C LEU A 55 -1.08 -0.64 6.66
N VAL A 56 -0.85 0.06 7.78
CA VAL A 56 -1.28 1.45 7.95
C VAL A 56 -0.67 2.34 6.87
N LEU A 57 0.64 2.27 6.64
CA LEU A 57 1.27 3.08 5.59
C LEU A 57 0.82 2.66 4.19
N THR A 58 0.55 1.38 3.95
CA THR A 58 -0.01 0.93 2.67
C THR A 58 -1.39 1.54 2.42
N VAL A 59 -2.26 1.60 3.42
CA VAL A 59 -3.58 2.27 3.31
C VAL A 59 -3.42 3.75 2.99
N VAL A 60 -2.51 4.44 3.68
CA VAL A 60 -2.24 5.88 3.41
C VAL A 60 -1.64 6.05 2.01
N ALA A 61 -0.75 5.16 1.56
CA ALA A 61 -0.19 5.17 0.21
C ALA A 61 -1.28 5.00 -0.86
N VAL A 62 -2.22 4.08 -0.66
CA VAL A 62 -3.39 3.88 -1.52
C VAL A 62 -4.25 5.14 -1.57
N ALA A 63 -4.49 5.80 -0.44
CA ALA A 63 -5.24 7.05 -0.39
C ALA A 63 -4.56 8.16 -1.21
N PHE A 64 -3.25 8.37 -1.03
CA PHE A 64 -2.50 9.33 -1.85
C PHE A 64 -2.46 8.95 -3.32
N ASN A 65 -2.40 7.66 -3.65
CA ASN A 65 -2.44 7.19 -5.02
C ASN A 65 -3.81 7.47 -5.68
N ALA A 66 -4.90 7.30 -4.93
CA ALA A 66 -6.24 7.69 -5.35
C ALA A 66 -6.31 9.21 -5.61
N LEU A 67 -5.84 10.02 -4.67
CA LEU A 67 -5.78 11.48 -4.82
C LEU A 67 -4.94 11.88 -6.05
N ALA A 68 -3.79 11.23 -6.27
CA ALA A 68 -2.96 11.46 -7.44
C ALA A 68 -3.68 11.16 -8.75
N TYR A 69 -4.42 10.04 -8.79
CA TYR A 69 -5.17 9.62 -9.97
C TYR A 69 -6.36 10.55 -10.27
N PHE A 70 -7.20 10.85 -9.27
CA PHE A 70 -8.41 11.63 -9.47
C PHE A 70 -8.14 13.13 -9.64
N MET A 71 -7.15 13.67 -8.93
CA MET A 71 -6.81 15.11 -8.98
C MET A 71 -5.72 15.43 -9.99
N GLY A 72 -5.05 14.43 -10.58
CA GLY A 72 -3.98 14.62 -11.56
C GLY A 72 -2.74 15.33 -11.02
N LYS A 73 -2.55 15.40 -9.70
CA LYS A 73 -1.44 16.13 -9.07
C LYS A 73 -0.21 15.23 -8.93
N ARG A 74 0.88 15.58 -9.62
CA ARG A 74 2.15 14.84 -9.56
C ARG A 74 2.69 14.65 -8.14
N ALA A 75 2.53 15.66 -7.27
CA ALA A 75 3.05 15.61 -5.90
C ALA A 75 2.45 14.44 -5.11
N PHE A 76 1.17 14.12 -5.31
CA PHE A 76 0.53 12.99 -4.65
C PHE A 76 1.03 11.64 -5.17
N ALA A 77 1.40 11.55 -6.46
CA ALA A 77 2.03 10.35 -7.01
C ALA A 77 3.39 10.08 -6.34
N LEU A 78 4.18 11.13 -6.11
CA LEU A 78 5.46 11.04 -5.40
C LEU A 78 5.27 10.59 -3.95
N VAL A 79 4.35 11.23 -3.22
CA VAL A 79 4.04 10.86 -1.83
C VAL A 79 3.56 9.41 -1.74
N ALA A 80 2.66 8.97 -2.63
CA ALA A 80 2.23 7.58 -2.68
C ALA A 80 3.39 6.61 -2.89
N GLY A 81 4.28 6.89 -3.85
CA GLY A 81 5.47 6.07 -4.11
C GLY A 81 6.40 5.97 -2.89
N ILE A 82 6.67 7.10 -2.22
CA ILE A 82 7.47 7.13 -0.99
C ILE A 82 6.80 6.31 0.12
N LEU A 83 5.50 6.46 0.33
CA LEU A 83 4.78 5.72 1.36
C LEU A 83 4.79 4.20 1.11
N TYR A 84 4.66 3.75 -0.15
CA TYR A 84 4.85 2.34 -0.49
C TYR A 84 6.29 1.86 -0.20
N ALA A 85 7.31 2.68 -0.46
CA ALA A 85 8.69 2.36 -0.14
C ALA A 85 8.94 2.27 1.38
N VAL A 86 8.38 3.19 2.18
CA VAL A 86 8.49 3.13 3.64
C VAL A 86 7.73 1.93 4.19
N ALA A 87 6.51 1.66 3.69
CA ALA A 87 5.76 0.46 4.06
C ALA A 87 6.59 -0.81 3.83
N MET A 88 7.26 -0.90 2.67
CA MET A 88 8.15 -2.00 2.35
C MET A 88 9.29 -2.18 3.36
N VAL A 89 9.94 -1.09 3.79
CA VAL A 89 11.03 -1.15 4.78
C VAL A 89 10.51 -1.57 6.17
N LEU A 90 9.32 -1.12 6.56
CA LEU A 90 8.72 -1.46 7.86
C LEU A 90 8.41 -2.95 8.01
N PHE A 91 8.21 -3.66 6.90
CA PHE A 91 8.01 -5.12 6.92
C PHE A 91 8.52 -5.76 5.63
N LEU A 92 9.83 -6.04 5.58
CA LEU A 92 10.52 -6.55 4.39
C LEU A 92 9.91 -7.84 3.85
N ALA A 93 9.33 -8.69 4.69
CA ALA A 93 8.69 -9.93 4.26
C ALA A 93 7.49 -9.71 3.31
N TYR A 94 6.89 -8.50 3.27
CA TYR A 94 5.80 -8.15 2.35
C TYR A 94 6.22 -7.18 1.24
N PHE A 95 7.52 -7.05 0.95
CA PHE A 95 8.00 -6.11 -0.07
C PHE A 95 7.35 -6.30 -1.45
N PHE A 96 7.15 -7.55 -1.85
CA PHE A 96 6.65 -7.91 -3.18
C PHE A 96 5.20 -7.48 -3.42
N PHE A 97 4.41 -7.32 -2.35
CA PHE A 97 3.01 -6.89 -2.46
C PHE A 97 2.85 -5.41 -2.85
N VAL A 98 3.83 -4.57 -2.54
CA VAL A 98 3.77 -3.10 -2.76
C VAL A 98 4.80 -2.60 -3.78
N LEU A 99 5.74 -3.46 -4.19
CA LEU A 99 6.84 -3.11 -5.10
C LEU A 99 6.35 -2.59 -6.46
N ALA A 100 5.37 -3.27 -7.06
CA ALA A 100 4.83 -2.87 -8.36
C ALA A 100 4.14 -1.50 -8.29
N GLN A 101 3.33 -1.27 -7.26
CA GLN A 101 2.62 -0.02 -7.02
C GLN A 101 3.60 1.14 -6.80
N MET A 102 4.67 0.90 -6.02
CA MET A 102 5.75 1.86 -5.81
C MET A 102 6.39 2.30 -7.14
N ILE A 103 6.83 1.34 -7.95
CA ILE A 103 7.46 1.61 -9.26
C ILE A 103 6.48 2.36 -10.16
N LEU A 104 5.24 1.91 -10.27
CA LEU A 104 4.21 2.56 -11.08
C LEU A 104 3.95 3.99 -10.63
N CYS A 105 3.95 4.27 -9.33
CA CYS A 105 3.79 5.63 -8.78
C CYS A 105 4.98 6.52 -9.15
N PHE A 106 6.23 6.04 -9.04
CA PHE A 106 7.41 6.82 -9.43
C PHE A 106 7.49 7.07 -10.94
N VAL A 107 7.20 6.05 -11.75
CA VAL A 107 7.15 6.20 -13.21
C VAL A 107 6.02 7.14 -13.62
N ALA A 108 4.85 7.05 -12.96
CA ALA A 108 3.76 7.98 -13.19
C ALA A 108 4.16 9.43 -12.85
N TYR A 109 4.83 9.64 -11.71
CA TYR A 109 5.35 10.93 -11.31
C TYR A 109 6.30 11.52 -12.36
N ALA A 110 7.26 10.71 -12.83
CA ALA A 110 8.24 11.13 -13.83
C ALA A 110 7.60 11.51 -15.19
N LYS A 111 6.48 10.88 -15.55
CA LYS A 111 5.76 11.12 -16.81
C LYS A 111 4.70 12.23 -16.72
N MET A 112 4.40 12.74 -15.53
CA MET A 112 3.43 13.84 -15.36
C MET A 112 4.11 15.20 -15.60
N PRO A 113 3.46 16.13 -16.31
CA PRO A 113 4.04 17.44 -16.63
C PRO A 113 4.33 18.25 -15.36
N LYS A 114 5.35 19.12 -15.42
CA LYS A 114 5.65 20.01 -14.29
C LYS A 114 4.65 21.16 -14.25
N LYS A 115 4.35 21.67 -13.04
CA LYS A 115 3.51 22.85 -12.85
C LYS A 115 4.20 24.02 -13.57
N GLY A 116 3.62 24.49 -14.69
CA GLY A 116 4.20 25.52 -15.56
C GLY A 116 4.46 25.08 -17.01
N GLU A 117 4.34 23.78 -17.33
CA GLU A 117 4.55 23.20 -18.68
C GLU A 117 3.24 22.73 -19.34
N ALA A 118 2.08 23.13 -18.81
CA ALA A 118 0.76 22.62 -19.19
C ALA A 118 -0.13 23.69 -19.81
#